data_AF-A0A7J4NTX6-F1
#
_entry.id   AF-A0A7J4NTX6-F1
#
_cell.length_a   1.000
_cell.length_b   1.000
_cell.length_c   1.000
_cell.angle_alpha   90.00
_cell.angle_beta   90.00
_cell.angle_gamma   90.00
#
_symmetry.space_group_name_H-M   'P 1'
#
loop_
_entity.id
_entity.type
_entity.pdbx_description
1 polymer ?
#
loop_
_entity_poly.entity_id
_entity_poly.type
_entity_poly.pdbx_seq_one_letter_code
_entity_poly.pdbx_strand_id
1 'polypeptide(L)'
;MSEDVADVSMPEGIEVDEAAAYFGVFESSDALHQMMEMPREKAFERFFLLLSDLVLKPGEFDFEEASERLNCEGGEIYFLVAGHLGVMTLPEQLALAISEGQFSESESTLLQEIADPMRLLKLFAIAQQTGGEGEATKYLKGVESLMSNPAANKDALLSLASEIQSAFDVAGHVTPIPSFASGDAEAKEVETGYEAPVSPASQNNLVTDNEVKTESVPLPVPKPEVVVEQKEESVPLPSSEPVPLPKVEEPK
;
A
#
# COMPACT_ATOMS: atom_id res chain seq x y z
N MET A 1 68.37 25.43 25.95
CA MET A 1 68.30 26.09 24.65
C MET A 1 67.67 25.09 23.71
N SER A 2 66.60 25.55 23.11
CA SER A 2 65.58 24.83 22.35
C SER A 2 66.05 24.57 20.91
N GLU A 3 65.22 23.83 20.18
CA GLU A 3 65.11 23.78 18.71
C GLU A 3 65.90 22.67 18.00
N ASP A 4 65.21 21.55 17.78
CA ASP A 4 65.12 20.93 16.46
C ASP A 4 63.87 20.03 16.45
N VAL A 5 62.72 20.61 16.08
CA VAL A 5 61.55 19.85 15.60
C VAL A 5 61.26 20.36 14.20
N ALA A 6 61.47 19.48 13.23
CA ALA A 6 61.19 19.75 11.83
C ALA A 6 59.71 20.11 11.67
N ASP A 7 59.49 21.28 11.10
CA ASP A 7 58.19 21.78 10.67
C ASP A 7 57.69 20.91 9.50
N VAL A 8 56.96 19.85 9.82
CA VAL A 8 56.20 19.07 8.85
C VAL A 8 54.90 19.82 8.61
N SER A 9 54.93 20.78 7.69
CA SER A 9 53.73 21.40 7.15
C SER A 9 52.84 20.28 6.59
N MET A 10 51.61 20.17 7.11
CA MET A 10 50.61 19.35 6.45
C MET A 10 50.37 19.90 5.04
N PRO A 11 50.22 19.04 4.02
CA PRO A 11 49.88 19.52 2.68
C PRO A 11 48.56 20.29 2.74
N GLU A 12 48.51 21.44 2.07
CA GLU A 12 47.26 22.18 1.86
C GLU A 12 46.26 21.23 1.20
N GLY A 13 45.04 21.23 1.74
CA GLY A 13 44.02 20.21 1.49
C GLY A 13 43.85 19.86 0.02
N ILE A 14 43.60 18.58 -0.25
CA ILE A 14 43.28 18.07 -1.58
C ILE A 14 42.08 18.87 -2.11
N GLU A 15 42.18 19.43 -3.31
CA GLU A 15 41.03 20.03 -4.00
C GLU A 15 40.00 18.93 -4.23
N VAL A 16 38.99 18.90 -3.38
CA VAL A 16 37.85 18.02 -3.49
C VAL A 16 37.05 18.54 -4.68
N ASP A 17 37.03 17.79 -5.79
CA ASP A 17 36.21 18.16 -6.93
C ASP A 17 34.72 18.18 -6.53
N GLU A 18 33.88 18.84 -7.33
CA GLU A 18 32.45 18.97 -7.05
C GLU A 18 31.75 17.61 -6.91
N ALA A 19 32.28 16.54 -7.53
CA ALA A 19 31.78 15.17 -7.39
C ALA A 19 32.25 14.50 -6.08
N ALA A 20 33.38 14.90 -5.51
CA ALA A 20 33.84 14.46 -4.19
C ALA A 20 33.17 15.28 -3.07
N ALA A 21 32.68 16.49 -3.35
CA ALA A 21 31.76 17.22 -2.48
C ALA A 21 30.35 16.57 -2.46
N TYR A 22 29.94 15.93 -3.56
CA TYR A 22 28.72 15.09 -3.62
C TYR A 22 28.82 13.85 -2.72
N PHE A 23 30.02 13.28 -2.52
CA PHE A 23 30.30 12.27 -1.47
C PHE A 23 30.46 12.87 -0.06
N GLY A 24 30.25 14.19 0.10
CA GLY A 24 30.51 14.94 1.32
C GLY A 24 29.27 15.60 1.94
N VAL A 25 28.06 15.27 1.49
CA VAL A 25 26.84 15.66 2.20
C VAL A 25 26.68 14.73 3.41
N PHE A 26 27.42 15.04 4.48
CA PHE A 26 27.37 14.32 5.76
C PHE A 26 26.12 14.64 6.59
N GLU A 27 25.26 15.54 6.12
CA GLU A 27 24.04 15.94 6.82
C GLU A 27 22.93 14.94 6.51
N SER A 28 23.06 13.76 7.13
CA SER A 28 21.97 12.80 7.21
C SER A 28 20.76 13.46 7.86
N SER A 29 19.60 13.26 7.24
CA SER A 29 18.36 13.92 7.64
C SER A 29 18.05 13.73 9.12
N ASP A 30 17.67 14.81 9.79
CA ASP A 30 17.07 14.75 11.12
C ASP A 30 15.89 13.77 11.17
N ALA A 31 15.12 13.64 10.08
CA ALA A 31 13.99 12.71 10.01
C ALA A 31 14.44 11.24 10.03
N LEU A 32 15.53 10.91 9.35
CA LEU A 32 16.07 9.54 9.31
C LEU A 32 16.69 9.15 10.64
N HIS A 33 17.53 10.03 11.21
CA HIS A 33 18.10 9.82 12.54
C HIS A 33 17.02 9.65 13.60
N GLN A 34 15.98 10.49 13.59
CA GLN A 34 14.83 10.33 14.47
C GLN A 34 14.20 8.94 14.33
N MET A 35 13.96 8.46 13.09
CA MET A 35 13.42 7.11 12.88
C MET A 35 14.35 6.01 13.41
N MET A 36 15.67 6.16 13.29
CA MET A 36 16.65 5.20 13.82
C MET A 36 16.68 5.17 15.36
N GLU A 37 16.41 6.29 16.02
CA GLU A 37 16.33 6.38 17.49
C GLU A 37 14.98 5.91 18.05
N MET A 38 13.94 5.84 17.21
CA MET A 38 12.61 5.37 17.59
C MET A 38 12.56 3.83 17.73
N PRO A 39 11.64 3.30 18.56
CA PRO A 39 11.27 1.89 18.50
C PRO A 39 10.85 1.49 17.08
N ARG A 40 11.21 0.27 16.67
CA ARG A 40 11.00 -0.25 15.31
C ARG A 40 9.58 0.00 14.80
N GLU A 41 8.55 -0.30 15.58
CA GLU A 41 7.16 -0.13 15.17
C GLU A 41 6.82 1.35 14.91
N LYS A 42 7.32 2.26 15.75
CA LYS A 42 7.10 3.70 15.54
C LYS A 42 7.86 4.23 14.34
N ALA A 43 9.08 3.74 14.12
CA ALA A 43 9.86 4.04 12.93
C ALA A 43 9.15 3.54 11.66
N PHE A 44 8.54 2.35 11.74
CA PHE A 44 7.78 1.74 10.65
C PHE A 44 6.56 2.57 10.26
N GLU A 45 5.74 2.97 11.24
CA GLU A 45 4.62 3.90 11.00
C GLU A 45 5.10 5.22 10.39
N ARG A 46 6.18 5.79 10.95
CA ARG A 46 6.72 7.06 10.49
C ARG A 46 7.24 6.97 9.05
N PHE A 47 7.88 5.87 8.69
CA PHE A 47 8.38 5.62 7.34
C PHE A 47 7.24 5.64 6.32
N PHE A 48 6.21 4.82 6.54
CA PHE A 48 5.07 4.74 5.61
C PHE A 48 4.23 6.02 5.60
N LEU A 49 4.13 6.72 6.72
CA LEU A 49 3.47 8.03 6.76
C LEU A 49 4.13 9.05 5.79
N LEU A 50 5.44 8.95 5.56
CA LEU A 50 6.19 9.88 4.71
C LEU A 50 6.36 9.40 3.26
N LEU A 51 6.36 8.08 3.04
CA LEU A 51 6.79 7.48 1.78
C LEU A 51 5.78 6.52 1.14
N SER A 52 4.60 6.27 1.72
CA SER A 52 3.64 5.32 1.14
C SER A 52 3.25 5.63 -0.31
N ASP A 53 3.07 6.90 -0.66
CA ASP A 53 2.76 7.30 -2.04
C ASP A 53 3.90 6.95 -3.02
N LEU A 54 5.16 7.11 -2.61
CA LEU A 54 6.34 6.71 -3.39
C LEU A 54 6.45 5.19 -3.51
N VAL A 55 6.25 4.48 -2.40
CA VAL A 55 6.28 3.01 -2.39
C VAL A 55 5.21 2.42 -3.32
N LEU A 56 4.04 3.07 -3.39
CA LEU A 56 2.92 2.61 -4.20
C LEU A 56 3.01 3.01 -5.68
N LYS A 57 4.06 3.73 -6.10
CA LYS A 57 4.26 4.02 -7.52
C LYS A 57 4.44 2.72 -8.33
N PRO A 58 4.00 2.70 -9.60
CA PRO A 58 4.29 1.60 -10.50
C PRO A 58 5.81 1.41 -10.67
N GLY A 59 6.27 0.15 -10.67
CA GLY A 59 7.69 -0.18 -10.77
C GLY A 59 8.36 -0.46 -9.43
N GLU A 60 9.68 -0.35 -9.41
CA GLU A 60 10.52 -0.54 -8.23
C GLU A 60 10.47 0.68 -7.30
N PHE A 61 10.81 0.48 -6.03
CA PHE A 61 10.89 1.58 -5.08
C PHE A 61 12.05 2.52 -5.45
N ASP A 62 11.72 3.79 -5.68
CA ASP A 62 12.70 4.82 -6.05
C ASP A 62 13.37 5.39 -4.79
N PHE A 63 14.54 4.82 -4.47
CA PHE A 63 15.36 5.30 -3.36
C PHE A 63 15.91 6.71 -3.60
N GLU A 64 16.10 7.14 -4.85
CA GLU A 64 16.61 8.47 -5.17
C GLU A 64 15.53 9.51 -4.85
N GLU A 65 14.31 9.33 -5.35
CA GLU A 65 13.20 10.23 -5.04
C GLU A 65 12.84 10.24 -3.55
N ALA A 66 12.89 9.08 -2.88
CA ALA A 66 12.70 8.99 -1.43
C ALA A 66 13.80 9.76 -0.67
N SER A 67 15.03 9.72 -1.17
CA SER A 67 16.19 10.39 -0.57
C SER A 67 16.10 11.91 -0.68
N GLU A 68 15.64 12.41 -1.83
CA GLU A 68 15.34 13.84 -2.03
C GLU A 68 14.25 14.31 -1.06
N ARG A 69 13.17 13.54 -0.92
CA ARG A 69 12.05 13.89 -0.04
C ARG A 69 12.45 13.93 1.43
N LEU A 70 13.26 12.97 1.86
CA LEU A 70 13.72 12.90 3.24
C LEU A 70 14.96 13.76 3.48
N ASN A 71 15.57 14.36 2.45
CA ASN A 71 16.82 15.10 2.54
C ASN A 71 17.94 14.25 3.18
N CYS A 72 18.11 13.03 2.68
CA CYS A 72 19.13 12.06 3.10
C CYS A 72 19.73 11.37 1.86
N GLU A 73 20.72 10.49 2.01
CA GLU A 73 21.21 9.68 0.89
C GLU A 73 20.34 8.43 0.71
N GLY A 74 20.15 7.98 -0.54
CA GLY A 74 19.37 6.76 -0.82
C GLY A 74 19.92 5.50 -0.13
N GLY A 75 21.24 5.43 0.09
CA GLY A 75 21.87 4.36 0.86
C GLY A 75 21.44 4.30 2.32
N GLU A 76 21.11 5.44 2.93
CA GLU A 76 20.63 5.50 4.31
C GLU A 76 19.20 4.98 4.42
N ILE A 77 18.36 5.27 3.43
CA ILE A 77 17.00 4.69 3.34
C ILE A 77 17.09 3.18 3.20
N TYR A 78 17.98 2.68 2.34
CA TYR A 78 18.21 1.25 2.24
C TYR A 78 18.64 0.64 3.58
N PHE A 79 19.58 1.29 4.28
CA PHE A 79 20.02 0.85 5.61
C PHE A 79 18.89 0.83 6.63
N LEU A 80 18.02 1.83 6.63
CA LEU A 80 16.82 1.89 7.47
C LEU A 80 15.87 0.72 7.16
N VAL A 81 15.54 0.49 5.89
CA VAL A 81 14.58 -0.55 5.44
C VAL A 81 15.12 -1.96 5.69
N ALA A 82 16.38 -2.21 5.35
CA ALA A 82 17.03 -3.51 5.49
C ALA A 82 17.42 -3.82 6.94
N GLY A 83 17.87 -2.81 7.68
CA GLY A 83 18.34 -2.94 9.06
C GLY A 83 17.23 -2.74 10.08
N HIS A 84 16.93 -1.48 10.42
CA HIS A 84 16.06 -1.13 11.54
C HIS A 84 14.61 -1.59 11.36
N LEU A 85 14.04 -1.41 10.17
CA LEU A 85 12.70 -1.87 9.85
C LEU A 85 12.66 -3.39 9.61
N GLY A 86 13.78 -3.97 9.16
CA GLY A 86 13.96 -5.41 8.98
C GLY A 86 13.16 -6.02 7.83
N VAL A 87 12.63 -5.22 6.89
CA VAL A 87 11.71 -5.67 5.83
C VAL A 87 12.35 -6.74 4.95
N MET A 88 13.66 -6.59 4.66
CA MET A 88 14.42 -7.51 3.81
C MET A 88 14.54 -8.92 4.40
N THR A 89 14.50 -9.04 5.73
CA THR A 89 14.68 -10.32 6.43
C THR A 89 13.36 -11.03 6.76
N LEU A 90 12.23 -10.31 6.67
CA LEU A 90 10.90 -10.88 6.95
C LEU A 90 10.58 -12.16 6.18
N PRO A 91 10.85 -12.26 4.85
CA PRO A 91 10.48 -13.44 4.09
C PRO A 91 11.51 -14.59 4.16
N GLU A 92 12.62 -14.46 4.89
CA GLU A 92 13.71 -15.46 4.83
C GLU A 92 13.26 -16.89 5.14
N GLN A 93 12.41 -17.07 6.16
CA GLN A 93 11.88 -18.39 6.52
C GLN A 93 10.96 -18.95 5.43
N LEU A 94 10.16 -18.10 4.80
CA LEU A 94 9.30 -18.50 3.69
C LEU A 94 10.14 -18.87 2.46
N ALA A 95 11.14 -18.05 2.11
CA ALA A 95 12.05 -18.31 1.01
C ALA A 95 12.80 -19.64 1.21
N LEU A 96 13.24 -19.92 2.44
CA LEU A 96 13.85 -21.20 2.79
C LEU A 96 12.86 -22.36 2.61
N ALA A 97 11.64 -22.26 3.15
CA ALA A 97 10.62 -23.28 3.04
C ALA A 97 10.23 -23.59 1.57
N ILE A 98 10.18 -22.56 0.71
CA ILE A 98 9.99 -22.72 -0.73
C ILE A 98 11.17 -23.51 -1.34
N SER A 99 12.40 -23.13 -1.02
CA SER A 99 13.61 -23.78 -1.55
C SER A 99 13.76 -25.25 -1.12
N GLU A 100 13.27 -25.60 0.06
CA GLU A 100 13.27 -26.95 0.61
C GLU A 100 12.14 -27.84 0.03
N GLY A 101 11.26 -27.28 -0.80
CA GLY A 101 10.15 -28.02 -1.41
C GLY A 101 9.01 -28.33 -0.45
N GLN A 102 8.78 -27.48 0.56
CA GLN A 102 7.66 -27.64 1.50
C GLN A 102 6.29 -27.29 0.88
N PHE A 103 6.28 -26.69 -0.31
CA PHE A 103 5.10 -26.30 -1.07
C PHE A 103 5.10 -26.94 -2.46
N SER A 104 3.92 -27.12 -3.05
CA SER A 104 3.79 -27.53 -4.46
C SER A 104 4.27 -26.42 -5.41
N GLU A 105 4.55 -26.75 -6.66
CA GLU A 105 5.07 -25.79 -7.66
C GLU A 105 4.16 -24.57 -7.86
N SER A 106 2.84 -24.78 -7.92
CA SER A 106 1.86 -23.68 -8.03
C SER A 106 1.81 -22.81 -6.78
N GLU A 107 1.94 -23.42 -5.60
CA GLU A 107 1.95 -22.70 -4.32
C GLU A 107 3.24 -21.89 -4.17
N SER A 108 4.40 -22.48 -4.48
CA SER A 108 5.69 -21.79 -4.48
C SER A 108 5.68 -20.58 -5.40
N THR A 109 5.10 -20.70 -6.61
CA THR A 109 5.00 -19.58 -7.56
C THR A 109 4.20 -18.42 -6.98
N LEU A 110 3.08 -18.71 -6.32
CA LEU A 110 2.25 -17.69 -5.69
C LEU A 110 2.93 -17.08 -4.45
N LEU A 111 3.53 -17.92 -3.61
CA LEU A 111 4.21 -17.49 -2.38
C LEU A 111 5.49 -16.69 -2.66
N GLN A 112 6.08 -16.84 -3.84
CA GLN A 112 7.24 -16.06 -4.25
C GLN A 112 6.94 -14.55 -4.30
N GLU A 113 5.69 -14.16 -4.58
CA GLU A 113 5.25 -12.76 -4.56
C GLU A 113 5.37 -12.14 -3.18
N ILE A 114 5.02 -12.89 -2.12
CA ILE A 114 5.13 -12.38 -0.74
C ILE A 114 6.49 -12.71 -0.11
N ALA A 115 7.32 -13.48 -0.80
CA ALA A 115 8.72 -13.69 -0.46
C ALA A 115 9.63 -12.56 -0.99
N ASP A 116 9.10 -11.67 -1.83
CA ASP A 116 9.79 -10.48 -2.30
C ASP A 116 9.64 -9.32 -1.28
N PRO A 117 10.75 -8.82 -0.70
CA PRO A 117 10.71 -7.68 0.21
C PRO A 117 10.06 -6.42 -0.39
N MET A 118 10.16 -6.18 -1.70
CA MET A 118 9.56 -5.00 -2.33
C MET A 118 8.04 -5.11 -2.37
N ARG A 119 7.50 -6.31 -2.61
CA ARG A 119 6.06 -6.58 -2.49
C ARG A 119 5.57 -6.41 -1.06
N LEU A 120 6.35 -6.84 -0.07
CA LEU A 120 6.05 -6.59 1.34
C LEU A 120 6.06 -5.09 1.68
N LEU A 121 7.03 -4.34 1.16
CA LEU A 121 7.08 -2.88 1.34
C LEU A 121 5.78 -2.23 0.84
N LYS A 122 5.32 -2.64 -0.34
CA LYS A 122 4.05 -2.16 -0.89
C LYS A 122 2.85 -2.59 -0.05
N LEU A 123 2.79 -3.82 0.44
CA LEU A 123 1.76 -4.28 1.38
C LEU A 123 1.62 -3.37 2.60
N PHE A 124 2.74 -2.95 3.19
CA PHE A 124 2.72 -2.07 4.36
C PHE A 124 2.31 -0.64 4.00
N ALA A 125 2.69 -0.15 2.82
CA ALA A 125 2.22 1.13 2.31
C ALA A 125 0.69 1.13 2.08
N ILE A 126 0.13 0.02 1.59
CA ILE A 126 -1.32 -0.18 1.48
C ILE A 126 -1.99 -0.03 2.84
N ALA A 127 -1.44 -0.69 3.87
CA ALA A 127 -2.00 -0.65 5.23
C ALA A 127 -2.08 0.80 5.74
N GLN A 128 -0.99 1.55 5.62
CA GLN A 128 -0.94 2.96 6.02
C GLN A 128 -1.92 3.83 5.21
N GLN A 129 -2.03 3.59 3.90
CA GLN A 129 -2.84 4.40 3.01
C GLN A 129 -4.35 4.17 3.22
N THR A 130 -4.74 2.95 3.59
CA THR A 130 -6.15 2.54 3.68
C THR A 130 -6.73 2.63 5.09
N GLY A 131 -5.94 2.38 6.14
CA GLY A 131 -6.45 2.46 7.52
C GLY A 131 -5.64 3.35 8.47
N GLY A 132 -4.59 4.02 7.99
CA GLY A 132 -3.92 5.08 8.75
C GLY A 132 -3.03 4.59 9.89
N GLU A 133 -2.94 5.40 10.96
CA GLU A 133 -2.03 5.17 12.07
C GLU A 133 -2.28 3.82 12.77
N GLY A 134 -1.25 3.00 12.87
CA GLY A 134 -1.27 1.71 13.54
C GLY A 134 -1.55 0.52 12.62
N GLU A 135 -2.05 0.74 11.40
CA GLU A 135 -2.31 -0.36 10.46
C GLU A 135 -1.02 -0.95 9.90
N ALA A 136 -0.01 -0.14 9.60
CA ALA A 136 1.27 -0.65 9.10
C ALA A 136 1.92 -1.61 10.13
N THR A 137 1.90 -1.25 11.41
CA THR A 137 2.39 -2.09 12.51
C THR A 137 1.54 -3.35 12.70
N LYS A 138 0.21 -3.24 12.54
CA LYS A 138 -0.69 -4.40 12.63
C LYS A 138 -0.34 -5.42 11.54
N TYR A 139 -0.16 -4.93 10.31
CA TYR A 139 0.24 -5.76 9.18
C TYR A 139 1.63 -6.36 9.41
N LEU A 140 2.59 -5.57 9.90
CA LEU A 140 3.93 -6.06 10.24
C LEU A 140 3.87 -7.27 11.18
N LYS A 141 3.14 -7.14 12.28
CA LYS A 141 2.98 -8.23 13.27
C LYS A 141 2.25 -9.44 12.68
N GLY A 142 1.25 -9.20 11.84
CA GLY A 142 0.53 -10.25 11.11
C GLY A 142 1.47 -11.05 10.20
N VAL A 143 2.25 -10.36 9.38
CA VAL A 143 3.24 -10.96 8.48
C VAL A 143 4.30 -11.71 9.28
N GLU A 144 4.87 -11.12 10.32
CA GLU A 144 5.86 -11.80 11.18
C GLU A 144 5.31 -13.09 11.79
N SER A 145 4.06 -13.07 12.27
CA SER A 145 3.39 -14.25 12.78
C SER A 145 3.26 -15.34 11.72
N LEU A 146 2.86 -15.00 10.50
CA LEU A 146 2.73 -15.97 9.41
C LEU A 146 4.10 -16.54 8.98
N MET A 147 5.10 -15.67 8.82
CA MET A 147 6.44 -16.02 8.35
C MET A 147 7.24 -16.82 9.38
N SER A 148 6.92 -16.72 10.68
CA SER A 148 7.62 -17.48 11.74
C SER A 148 7.53 -19.00 11.58
N ASN A 149 6.47 -19.50 10.92
CA ASN A 149 6.29 -20.92 10.61
C ASN A 149 5.48 -21.10 9.31
N PRO A 150 6.12 -21.00 8.14
CA PRO A 150 5.40 -21.00 6.86
C PRO A 150 4.61 -22.27 6.58
N ALA A 151 5.15 -23.44 6.97
CA ALA A 151 4.47 -24.72 6.77
C ALA A 151 3.17 -24.82 7.58
N ALA A 152 3.15 -24.32 8.82
CA ALA A 152 1.94 -24.32 9.65
C ALA A 152 0.92 -23.26 9.20
N ASN A 153 1.38 -22.18 8.57
CA ASN A 153 0.56 -21.05 8.15
C ASN A 153 0.24 -21.04 6.64
N LYS A 154 0.41 -22.19 5.97
CA LYS A 154 0.29 -22.33 4.51
C LYS A 154 -0.96 -21.66 3.92
N ASP A 155 -2.15 -22.00 4.42
CA ASP A 155 -3.41 -21.51 3.85
C ASP A 155 -3.52 -19.98 4.01
N ALA A 156 -3.13 -19.44 5.16
CA ALA A 156 -3.14 -18.00 5.42
C ALA A 156 -2.13 -17.25 4.53
N LEU A 157 -0.95 -17.83 4.28
CA LEU A 157 0.04 -17.25 3.38
C LEU A 157 -0.44 -17.25 1.92
N LEU A 158 -1.12 -18.32 1.47
CA LEU A 158 -1.70 -18.38 0.13
C LEU A 158 -2.85 -17.37 -0.06
N SER A 159 -3.70 -17.22 0.96
CA SER A 159 -4.74 -16.18 0.99
C SER A 159 -4.12 -14.79 0.92
N LEU A 160 -3.12 -14.50 1.75
CA LEU A 160 -2.41 -13.22 1.75
C LEU A 160 -1.81 -12.91 0.38
N ALA A 161 -1.12 -13.88 -0.25
CA ALA A 161 -0.53 -13.68 -1.57
C ALA A 161 -1.59 -13.36 -2.64
N SER A 162 -2.74 -14.03 -2.60
CA SER A 162 -3.85 -13.78 -3.54
C SER A 162 -4.51 -12.41 -3.31
N GLU A 163 -4.68 -12.01 -2.06
CA GLU A 163 -5.22 -10.71 -1.68
C GLU A 163 -4.28 -9.58 -2.12
N ILE A 164 -2.97 -9.75 -1.96
CA ILE A 164 -1.95 -8.78 -2.38
C ILE A 164 -1.96 -8.61 -3.90
N GLN A 165 -2.03 -9.70 -4.67
CA GLN A 165 -2.16 -9.60 -6.13
C GLN A 165 -3.40 -8.82 -6.53
N SER A 166 -4.53 -9.09 -5.87
CA SER A 166 -5.80 -8.39 -6.13
C SER A 166 -5.74 -6.91 -5.78
N ALA A 167 -5.03 -6.55 -4.70
CA ALA A 167 -4.88 -5.16 -4.28
C ALA A 167 -3.98 -4.33 -5.22
N PHE A 168 -3.05 -4.97 -5.94
CA PHE A 168 -2.20 -4.29 -6.92
C PHE A 168 -2.76 -4.25 -8.35
N ASP A 169 -3.78 -5.05 -8.67
CA ASP A 169 -4.37 -5.11 -10.01
C ASP A 169 -5.33 -3.93 -10.31
N VAL A 170 -5.68 -3.13 -9.30
CA VAL A 170 -6.59 -2.00 -9.47
C VAL A 170 -5.81 -0.74 -9.81
N ALA A 171 -5.80 -0.35 -11.09
CA ALA A 171 -5.09 0.84 -11.55
C ALA A 171 -5.50 2.11 -10.77
N GLY A 172 -4.53 2.77 -10.14
CA GLY A 172 -4.71 4.02 -9.39
C GLY A 172 -5.48 3.90 -8.07
N HIS A 173 -5.88 2.70 -7.66
CA HIS A 173 -6.63 2.51 -6.41
C HIS A 173 -5.96 1.43 -5.57
N VAL A 174 -5.88 1.67 -4.28
CA VAL A 174 -5.37 0.71 -3.32
C VAL A 174 -6.51 0.26 -2.43
N THR A 175 -6.68 -1.07 -2.33
CA THR A 175 -7.70 -1.69 -1.49
C THR A 175 -7.07 -2.29 -0.23
N PRO A 176 -7.78 -2.27 0.92
CA PRO A 176 -7.31 -2.96 2.11
C PRO A 176 -7.20 -4.46 1.87
N ILE A 177 -6.23 -5.10 2.54
CA ILE A 177 -6.02 -6.55 2.54
C ILE A 177 -6.97 -7.19 3.56
N PRO A 178 -8.02 -7.91 3.14
CA PRO A 178 -9.08 -8.37 4.05
C PRO A 178 -8.58 -9.20 5.23
N SER A 179 -7.53 -10.00 5.05
CA SER A 179 -6.96 -10.83 6.11
C SER A 179 -6.35 -10.04 7.27
N PHE A 180 -5.99 -8.78 7.05
CA PHE A 180 -5.32 -7.95 8.07
C PHE A 180 -6.02 -6.61 8.36
N ALA A 181 -6.78 -6.07 7.42
CA ALA A 181 -7.42 -4.77 7.53
C ALA A 181 -8.30 -4.67 8.78
N SER A 182 -8.26 -3.51 9.45
CA SER A 182 -9.29 -3.17 10.44
C SER A 182 -10.61 -2.84 9.76
N GLY A 183 -11.71 -2.91 10.51
CA GLY A 183 -13.05 -2.63 9.98
C GLY A 183 -13.24 -1.19 9.47
N ASP A 184 -12.36 -0.28 9.87
CA ASP A 184 -12.36 1.13 9.46
C ASP A 184 -11.46 1.40 8.24
N ALA A 185 -10.78 0.39 7.69
CA ALA A 185 -9.91 0.56 6.53
C ALA A 185 -10.74 0.66 5.24
N GLU A 186 -10.50 1.71 4.44
CA GLU A 186 -11.25 2.00 3.22
C GLU A 186 -10.33 2.08 2.01
N ALA A 187 -10.87 1.72 0.83
CA ALA A 187 -10.13 1.85 -0.42
C ALA A 187 -9.84 3.32 -0.72
N LYS A 188 -8.64 3.61 -1.23
CA LYS A 188 -8.19 4.98 -1.47
C LYS A 188 -7.56 5.12 -2.84
N GLU A 189 -7.89 6.21 -3.52
CA GLU A 189 -7.21 6.61 -4.75
C GLU A 189 -5.77 7.03 -4.40
N VAL A 190 -4.83 6.54 -5.18
CA VAL A 190 -3.42 6.92 -5.07
C VAL A 190 -3.11 7.71 -6.32
N GLU A 191 -2.48 8.87 -6.15
CA GLU A 191 -1.87 9.66 -7.23
C GLU A 191 -0.66 8.87 -7.78
N THR A 192 -0.93 7.69 -8.32
CA THR A 192 0.02 6.98 -9.17
C THR A 192 0.04 7.81 -10.45
N GLY A 193 1.20 8.30 -10.89
CA GLY A 193 1.36 8.99 -12.18
C GLY A 193 1.06 8.10 -13.41
N TYR A 194 0.21 7.09 -13.26
CA TYR A 194 -0.32 6.22 -14.27
C TYR A 194 -1.36 6.98 -15.10
N GLU A 195 -0.94 7.49 -16.25
CA GLU A 195 -1.88 7.80 -17.32
C GLU A 195 -2.36 6.48 -17.93
N ALA A 196 -3.64 6.16 -17.75
CA ALA A 196 -4.25 5.05 -18.46
C ALA A 196 -4.08 5.26 -19.98
N PRO A 197 -3.75 4.20 -20.75
CA PRO A 197 -3.65 4.33 -22.19
C PRO A 197 -5.00 4.78 -22.74
N VAL A 198 -5.03 6.00 -23.30
CA VAL A 198 -6.20 6.52 -24.00
C VAL A 198 -6.55 5.56 -25.14
N SER A 199 -7.67 4.86 -24.99
CA SER A 199 -8.26 4.13 -26.11
C SER A 199 -8.51 5.12 -27.24
N PRO A 200 -8.07 4.86 -28.48
CA PRO A 200 -8.27 5.80 -29.58
C PRO A 200 -9.76 6.00 -29.81
N ALA A 201 -10.24 7.19 -29.46
CA ALA A 201 -11.59 7.62 -29.78
C ALA A 201 -11.77 7.55 -31.30
N SER A 202 -12.72 6.74 -31.76
CA SER A 202 -13.18 6.74 -33.14
C SER A 202 -13.57 8.16 -33.53
N GLN A 203 -12.79 8.73 -34.45
CA GLN A 203 -13.05 10.00 -35.07
C GLN A 203 -14.34 9.91 -35.91
N ASN A 204 -15.40 10.55 -35.45
CA ASN A 204 -16.46 11.01 -36.35
C ASN A 204 -16.40 12.54 -36.38
N ASN A 205 -15.65 13.06 -37.35
CA ASN A 205 -15.86 14.39 -37.90
C ASN A 205 -17.29 14.46 -38.49
N LEU A 206 -18.00 15.56 -38.25
CA LEU A 206 -18.83 16.26 -39.25
C LEU A 206 -19.39 17.59 -38.68
N VAL A 207 -18.78 18.66 -39.17
CA VAL A 207 -19.31 20.00 -39.56
C VAL A 207 -20.10 20.90 -38.61
N THR A 208 -19.50 22.07 -38.39
CA THR A 208 -20.06 23.38 -38.02
C THR A 208 -20.98 23.96 -39.11
N ASP A 209 -22.12 24.54 -38.73
CA ASP A 209 -22.63 25.81 -39.30
C ASP A 209 -23.56 26.54 -38.30
N ASN A 210 -23.56 27.86 -38.37
CA ASN A 210 -24.04 28.86 -37.40
C ASN A 210 -25.47 29.39 -37.69
N GLU A 211 -26.09 29.97 -36.65
CA GLU A 211 -27.02 31.14 -36.67
C GLU A 211 -28.48 30.96 -37.21
N VAL A 212 -29.61 31.48 -36.70
CA VAL A 212 -30.01 32.53 -35.71
C VAL A 212 -31.48 32.28 -35.23
N LYS A 213 -31.72 32.35 -33.90
CA LYS A 213 -32.74 33.07 -33.09
C LYS A 213 -34.26 33.01 -33.38
N THR A 214 -35.06 32.68 -32.36
CA THR A 214 -36.06 33.59 -31.71
C THR A 214 -36.65 33.00 -30.41
N GLU A 215 -37.03 33.90 -29.51
CA GLU A 215 -37.27 33.76 -28.06
C GLU A 215 -38.61 33.12 -27.62
N SER A 216 -38.52 32.33 -26.54
CA SER A 216 -39.30 32.36 -25.28
C SER A 216 -40.78 31.92 -25.15
N VAL A 217 -41.03 31.36 -23.95
CA VAL A 217 -42.27 31.16 -23.15
C VAL A 217 -43.19 29.93 -23.43
N PRO A 218 -43.94 29.41 -22.43
CA PRO A 218 -43.60 28.23 -21.63
C PRO A 218 -44.61 27.04 -21.77
N LEU A 219 -44.29 25.89 -21.15
CA LEU A 219 -45.06 24.63 -21.19
C LEU A 219 -46.54 24.78 -20.77
N PRO A 220 -47.50 24.17 -21.50
CA PRO A 220 -48.84 23.93 -21.00
C PRO A 220 -48.99 22.52 -20.42
N VAL A 221 -49.56 22.52 -19.22
CA VAL A 221 -50.11 21.43 -18.41
C VAL A 221 -51.32 20.77 -19.11
N PRO A 222 -51.57 19.46 -18.95
CA PRO A 222 -52.91 18.90 -19.00
C PRO A 222 -53.42 18.49 -17.60
N LYS A 223 -54.67 18.85 -17.32
CA LYS A 223 -55.50 18.60 -16.11
C LYS A 223 -56.72 17.71 -16.54
N PRO A 224 -57.58 17.20 -15.64
CA PRO A 224 -57.51 15.89 -14.96
C PRO A 224 -58.77 14.99 -15.12
N GLU A 225 -58.75 13.84 -14.41
CA GLU A 225 -59.85 12.90 -14.03
C GLU A 225 -60.36 11.93 -15.11
N VAL A 226 -60.47 10.61 -14.88
CA VAL A 226 -61.15 9.93 -13.75
C VAL A 226 -60.45 8.63 -13.30
N VAL A 227 -60.54 8.43 -11.98
CA VAL A 227 -60.13 7.32 -11.09
C VAL A 227 -60.63 5.92 -11.50
N VAL A 228 -59.75 4.91 -11.39
CA VAL A 228 -60.13 3.57 -10.90
C VAL A 228 -59.00 3.05 -9.99
N GLU A 229 -59.30 2.85 -8.71
CA GLU A 229 -58.48 2.16 -7.72
C GLU A 229 -58.25 0.69 -8.12
N GLN A 230 -56.99 0.24 -8.17
CA GLN A 230 -56.63 -1.15 -7.88
C GLN A 230 -55.29 -1.23 -7.15
N LYS A 231 -55.43 -1.26 -5.81
CA LYS A 231 -54.71 -2.09 -4.81
C LYS A 231 -53.26 -2.50 -5.13
N GLU A 232 -52.35 -1.99 -4.31
CA GLU A 232 -50.99 -2.52 -4.11
C GLU A 232 -51.05 -4.00 -3.71
N GLU A 233 -50.35 -4.86 -4.44
CA GLU A 233 -50.08 -6.23 -4.01
C GLU A 233 -48.59 -6.32 -3.64
N SER A 234 -48.36 -6.25 -2.32
CA SER A 234 -47.08 -6.42 -1.65
C SER A 234 -46.57 -7.86 -1.78
N VAL A 235 -45.34 -8.02 -2.26
CA VAL A 235 -44.62 -9.29 -2.27
C VAL A 235 -44.22 -9.66 -0.82
N PRO A 236 -44.46 -10.89 -0.34
CA PRO A 236 -44.30 -11.22 1.08
C PRO A 236 -42.83 -11.46 1.49
N LEU A 237 -42.42 -10.86 2.61
CA LEU A 237 -41.26 -11.27 3.41
C LEU A 237 -41.50 -12.66 4.04
N PRO A 238 -40.48 -13.52 4.18
CA PRO A 238 -40.60 -14.75 4.95
C PRO A 238 -40.84 -14.45 6.43
N SER A 239 -41.89 -15.06 6.98
CA SER A 239 -42.29 -14.99 8.39
C SER A 239 -41.24 -15.66 9.30
N SER A 240 -40.91 -14.99 10.39
CA SER A 240 -40.22 -15.55 11.55
C SER A 240 -41.24 -16.35 12.39
N GLU A 241 -41.30 -17.66 12.19
CA GLU A 241 -41.90 -18.57 13.16
C GLU A 241 -40.82 -19.06 14.13
N PRO A 242 -41.03 -18.94 15.46
CA PRO A 242 -40.11 -19.51 16.44
C PRO A 242 -40.25 -21.03 16.45
N VAL A 243 -39.14 -21.72 16.18
CA VAL A 243 -39.01 -23.18 16.29
C VAL A 243 -39.29 -23.62 17.75
N PRO A 244 -40.16 -24.61 18.01
CA PRO A 244 -40.41 -25.09 19.36
C PRO A 244 -39.21 -25.88 19.90
N LEU A 245 -38.78 -25.53 21.11
CA LEU A 245 -37.74 -26.25 21.86
C LEU A 245 -38.20 -27.67 22.25
N PRO A 246 -37.31 -28.68 22.20
CA PRO A 246 -37.61 -30.03 22.66
C PRO A 246 -37.81 -30.08 24.18
N LYS A 247 -38.81 -30.85 24.64
CA LYS A 247 -39.08 -31.11 26.07
C LYS A 247 -37.97 -31.99 26.65
N VAL A 248 -37.36 -31.53 27.75
CA VAL A 248 -36.50 -32.34 28.61
C VAL A 248 -37.40 -33.09 29.59
N GLU A 249 -37.32 -34.42 29.61
CA GLU A 249 -37.91 -35.25 30.66
C GLU A 249 -37.01 -35.20 31.91
N GLU A 250 -37.60 -34.91 33.07
CA GLU A 250 -36.90 -35.01 34.36
C GLU A 250 -36.66 -36.49 34.72
N PRO A 251 -35.49 -36.83 35.29
CA PRO A 251 -35.23 -38.17 35.77
C PRO A 251 -36.02 -38.44 37.06
N LYS A 252 -36.51 -39.67 37.19
CA LYS A 252 -37.17 -40.20 38.38
C LYS A 252 -36.22 -40.42 39.55
#